data_AF-A0A4Q5URG6-F1
#
_entry.id   AF-A0A4Q5URG6-F1
#
_cell.length_a   1.000
_cell.length_b   1.000
_cell.length_c   1.000
_cell.angle_alpha   90.00
_cell.angle_beta   90.00
_cell.angle_gamma   90.00
#
_symmetry.space_group_name_H-M   'P 1'
#
loop_
_entity.id
_entity.type
_entity.pdbx_description
1 polymer ?
#
loop_
_entity_poly.entity_id
_entity_poly.type
_entity_poly.pdbx_seq_one_letter_code
_entity_poly.pdbx_strand_id
1 'polypeptide(L)'
;MENLMEKINDLYIPFMALMVYRAESDNSYYVESHDLDGKGIAINAHPLSVKESQSLAEALDSSQTQAENFLHHKGLMNENVLQLETGRNGRAVWF
;
A
#
# COMPACT_ATOMS: atom_id res chain seq x y z
N MET A 1 -15.38 -27.54 14.39
CA MET A 1 -14.77 -26.22 14.67
C MET A 1 -13.74 -26.03 13.57
N GLU A 2 -14.01 -25.19 12.57
CA GLU A 2 -13.09 -24.97 11.44
C GLU A 2 -11.80 -24.32 11.96
N ASN A 3 -10.63 -24.89 11.61
CA ASN A 3 -9.34 -24.36 12.02
C ASN A 3 -8.99 -23.16 11.12
N LEU A 4 -9.23 -21.95 11.60
CA LEU A 4 -8.98 -20.71 10.85
C LEU A 4 -7.50 -20.52 10.44
N MET A 5 -6.56 -21.21 11.11
CA MET A 5 -5.13 -21.09 10.79
C MET A 5 -4.79 -21.62 9.40
N GLU A 6 -5.53 -22.61 8.88
CA GLU A 6 -5.29 -23.16 7.53
C GLU A 6 -5.65 -22.16 6.41
N LYS A 7 -6.38 -21.08 6.73
CA LYS A 7 -6.74 -20.02 5.78
C LYS A 7 -5.77 -18.83 5.82
N ILE A 8 -4.84 -18.78 6.78
CA ILE A 8 -3.80 -17.75 6.85
C ILE A 8 -2.57 -18.28 6.12
N ASN A 9 -2.53 -18.07 4.80
CA ASN A 9 -1.42 -18.54 3.97
C ASN A 9 -0.13 -17.74 4.17
N ASP A 10 -0.23 -16.49 4.65
CA ASP A 10 0.92 -15.60 4.75
C ASP A 10 1.33 -15.40 6.20
N LEU A 11 2.41 -16.08 6.60
CA LEU A 11 3.08 -15.84 7.85
C LEU A 11 3.96 -14.58 7.72
N TYR A 12 3.50 -13.47 8.27
CA TYR A 12 4.29 -12.24 8.33
C TYR A 12 5.25 -12.26 9.52
N ILE A 13 6.54 -12.15 9.22
CA ILE A 13 7.60 -12.07 10.24
C ILE A 13 8.09 -10.62 10.29
N PRO A 14 8.16 -9.99 11.48
CA PRO A 14 8.70 -8.64 11.61
C PRO A 14 10.14 -8.58 11.09
N PHE A 15 10.42 -7.63 10.20
CA PHE A 15 11.73 -7.48 9.56
C PHE A 15 12.35 -6.10 9.81
N MET A 16 11.54 -5.04 9.85
CA MET A 16 11.99 -3.66 9.98
C MET A 16 10.96 -2.83 10.74
N ALA A 17 11.41 -1.80 11.46
CA ALA A 17 10.57 -0.80 12.10
C ALA A 17 10.98 0.62 11.68
N LEU A 18 10.00 1.52 11.60
CA LEU A 18 10.20 2.96 11.41
C LEU A 18 9.91 3.69 12.71
N MET A 19 10.87 4.48 13.18
CA MET A 19 10.68 5.35 14.34
C MET A 19 10.55 6.79 13.87
N VAL A 20 9.44 7.42 14.24
CA VAL A 20 9.14 8.82 13.92
C VAL A 20 9.27 9.65 15.19
N TYR A 21 10.25 10.54 15.20
CA TYR A 21 10.50 11.48 16.27
C TYR A 21 9.89 12.82 15.91
N ARG A 22 9.39 13.54 16.92
CA ARG A 22 8.93 14.91 16.78
C ARG A 22 9.86 15.83 17.57
N ALA A 23 10.41 16.84 16.91
CA ALA A 23 11.20 17.86 17.57
C ALA A 23 10.30 18.72 18.47
N GLU A 24 10.74 19.00 19.70
CA GLU A 24 10.01 19.86 20.63
C GLU A 24 10.01 21.33 20.20
N SER A 25 11.02 21.75 19.43
CA SER A 25 11.26 23.15 19.07
C SER A 25 10.43 23.66 17.90
N ASP A 26 10.22 22.85 16.86
CA ASP A 26 9.71 23.33 15.57
C ASP A 26 8.70 22.42 14.87
N ASN A 27 8.09 21.47 15.60
CA ASN A 27 7.09 20.52 15.07
C ASN A 27 7.57 19.76 13.83
N SER A 28 8.89 19.73 13.61
CA SER A 28 9.53 18.93 12.57
C SER A 28 9.55 17.47 12.99
N TYR A 29 9.63 16.59 11.99
CA TYR A 29 9.72 15.15 12.22
C TYR A 29 11.05 14.62 11.69
N TYR A 30 11.68 13.76 12.48
CA TYR A 30 12.84 12.97 12.07
C TYR A 30 12.43 11.51 12.02
N VAL A 31 12.87 10.79 10.99
CA VAL A 31 12.53 9.38 10.78
C VAL A 31 13.80 8.56 10.65
N GLU A 32 13.85 7.43 11.34
CA GLU A 32 14.91 6.44 11.19
C GLU A 32 14.32 5.03 10.98
N SER A 33 15.06 4.19 10.26
CA SER A 33 14.75 2.76 10.13
C SER A 33 15.61 1.93 11.07
N HIS A 34 15.03 0.84 11.57
CA HIS A 34 15.71 -0.17 12.37
C HIS A 34 15.44 -1.54 11.79
N ASP A 35 16.47 -2.36 11.72
CA ASP A 35 16.29 -3.79 11.48
C ASP A 35 15.66 -4.43 12.72
N LEU A 36 14.90 -5.52 12.54
CA LEU A 36 14.37 -6.31 13.64
C LEU A 36 15.14 -7.61 13.76
N ASP A 37 15.55 -7.96 14.98
CA ASP A 37 16.10 -9.28 15.26
C ASP A 37 15.01 -10.37 15.25
N GLY A 38 15.42 -11.63 15.40
CA GLY A 38 14.47 -12.77 15.43
C GLY A 38 13.49 -12.76 16.61
N LYS A 39 13.58 -11.80 17.54
CA LYS A 39 12.66 -11.58 18.65
C LYS A 39 11.79 -10.33 18.44
N GLY A 40 11.93 -9.65 17.30
CA GLY A 40 11.24 -8.40 16.99
C GLY A 40 11.81 -7.19 17.72
N ILE A 41 13.05 -7.25 18.20
CA ILE A 41 13.72 -6.12 18.86
C ILE A 41 14.43 -5.27 17.80
N ALA A 42 14.19 -3.96 17.86
CA ALA A 42 14.85 -2.98 17.00
C ALA A 42 16.36 -2.93 17.26
N ILE A 43 17.12 -3.09 16.19
CA ILE A 43 18.58 -3.04 16.14
C ILE A 43 19.03 -2.25 14.91
N ASN A 44 20.30 -1.83 14.89
CA ASN A 44 20.94 -1.21 13.72
C ASN A 44 20.14 -0.01 13.14
N ALA A 45 20.05 1.08 13.91
CA ALA A 45 19.43 2.31 13.42
C ALA A 45 20.19 2.86 12.21
N HIS A 46 19.47 3.13 11.12
CA HIS A 46 20.04 3.69 9.89
C HIS A 46 19.03 4.58 9.15
N PRO A 47 19.49 5.48 8.25
CA PRO A 47 18.60 6.11 7.29
C PRO A 47 18.16 5.08 6.24
N LEU A 48 16.91 5.18 5.77
CA LEU A 48 16.44 4.37 4.65
C LEU A 48 17.34 4.56 3.43
N SER A 49 17.72 3.46 2.80
CA SER A 49 18.33 3.51 1.47
C SER A 49 17.31 3.98 0.44
N VAL A 50 17.82 4.43 -0.72
CA VAL A 50 16.96 4.83 -1.86
C VAL A 50 16.00 3.70 -2.25
N LYS A 51 16.47 2.46 -2.22
CA LYS A 51 15.68 1.28 -2.60
C LYS A 51 14.56 1.02 -1.59
N GLU A 52 14.88 1.04 -0.29
CA GLU A 52 13.87 0.83 0.76
C GLU A 52 12.82 1.94 0.75
N SER A 53 13.26 3.18 0.50
CA SER A 53 12.36 4.33 0.38
C SER A 53 11.37 4.17 -0.78
N GLN A 54 11.85 3.68 -1.94
CA GLN A 54 11.00 3.40 -3.10
C GLN A 54 10.00 2.27 -2.82
N SER A 55 10.47 1.14 -2.29
CA SER A 55 9.59 0.02 -1.95
C SER A 55 8.56 0.37 -0.89
N LEU A 56 8.94 1.17 0.12
CA LEU A 56 8.01 1.68 1.12
C LEU A 56 6.97 2.63 0.49
N ALA A 57 7.39 3.53 -0.40
CA ALA A 57 6.48 4.43 -1.09
C ALA A 57 5.45 3.65 -1.94
N GLU A 58 5.89 2.62 -2.68
CA GLU A 58 5.01 1.73 -3.45
C GLU A 58 4.03 0.97 -2.55
N ALA A 59 4.47 0.48 -1.39
CA ALA A 59 3.61 -0.23 -0.45
C ALA A 59 2.57 0.67 0.23
N LEU A 60 2.90 1.94 0.45
CA LEU A 60 1.99 2.94 1.02
C LEU A 60 1.10 3.60 -0.04
N ASP A 61 1.40 3.41 -1.33
CA ASP A 61 0.64 3.98 -2.42
C ASP A 61 -0.73 3.30 -2.58
N SER A 62 -1.68 3.74 -1.77
CA SER A 62 -3.09 3.35 -1.86
C SER A 62 -3.80 3.85 -3.13
N SER A 63 -3.15 4.68 -3.95
CA SER A 63 -3.74 5.17 -5.19
C SER A 63 -3.92 4.07 -6.24
N GLN A 64 -3.17 2.96 -6.16
CA GLN A 64 -3.45 1.78 -6.99
C GLN A 64 -4.88 1.27 -6.78
N THR A 65 -5.37 1.26 -5.54
CA THR A 65 -6.75 0.87 -5.20
C THR A 65 -7.79 1.87 -5.71
N GLN A 66 -7.40 3.14 -5.91
CA GLN A 66 -8.29 4.21 -6.39
C GLN A 66 -8.31 4.30 -7.92
N ALA A 67 -7.18 4.05 -8.58
CA ALA A 67 -7.01 4.06 -10.03
C ALA A 67 -7.76 2.91 -10.72
N GLU A 68 -8.09 1.83 -10.02
CA GLU A 68 -8.91 0.73 -10.55
C GLU A 68 -10.42 1.07 -10.63
N ASN A 69 -10.85 2.22 -10.09
CA ASN A 69 -12.27 2.59 -10.02
C ASN A 69 -12.73 3.58 -11.12
N PHE A 70 -11.95 3.87 -12.15
CA PHE A 70 -12.43 4.71 -13.25
C PHE A 70 -13.51 3.98 -14.07
N LEU A 71 -14.53 4.72 -14.54
CA LEU A 71 -15.73 4.27 -15.30
C LEU A 71 -16.83 3.52 -14.50
N HIS A 72 -16.75 3.44 -13.18
CA HIS A 72 -17.88 2.98 -12.35
C HIS A 72 -18.87 4.13 -12.06
N HIS A 73 -19.71 4.49 -13.03
CA HIS A 73 -20.85 5.35 -12.74
C HIS A 73 -22.17 4.59 -12.89
N LYS A 74 -23.05 4.70 -11.89
CA LYS A 74 -24.45 4.26 -12.00
C LYS A 74 -25.26 5.38 -12.65
N GLY A 75 -25.80 5.14 -13.84
CA GLY A 75 -26.89 5.96 -14.42
C GLY A 75 -26.51 7.13 -15.34
N LEU A 76 -25.22 7.34 -15.65
CA LEU A 76 -24.75 8.37 -16.59
C LEU A 76 -24.30 7.81 -17.96
N MET A 77 -24.46 6.50 -18.23
CA MET A 77 -24.00 5.92 -19.51
C MET A 77 -25.03 6.21 -20.59
N ASN A 78 -24.56 6.73 -21.72
CA ASN A 78 -25.38 6.95 -22.91
C ASN A 78 -25.85 5.61 -23.50
N GLU A 79 -27.02 5.58 -24.14
CA GLU A 79 -27.63 4.39 -24.75
C GLU A 79 -26.76 3.77 -25.86
N ASN A 80 -25.80 4.54 -26.39
CA ASN A 80 -24.92 4.11 -27.47
C ASN A 80 -23.68 3.31 -27.02
N VAL A 81 -23.49 3.11 -25.71
CA VAL A 81 -22.36 2.32 -25.18
C VAL A 81 -22.74 0.83 -25.11
N LEU A 82 -22.10 0.02 -25.95
CA LEU A 82 -22.33 -1.42 -26.08
C LEU A 82 -21.59 -2.24 -25.02
N GLN A 83 -20.36 -1.85 -24.68
CA GLN A 83 -19.55 -2.56 -23.70
C GLN A 83 -18.69 -1.55 -22.94
N LEU A 84 -18.57 -1.76 -21.63
CA LEU A 84 -17.69 -1.01 -20.76
C LEU A 84 -16.92 -1.96 -19.84
N GLU A 85 -15.60 -1.97 -19.99
CA GLU A 85 -14.66 -2.56 -19.06
C GLU A 85 -14.02 -1.43 -18.25
N THR A 86 -14.02 -1.56 -16.93
CA THR A 86 -13.51 -0.57 -15.98
C THR A 86 -12.20 -1.06 -15.34
N GLY A 87 -11.44 -0.17 -14.70
CA GLY A 87 -10.16 -0.52 -14.07
C GLY A 87 -8.98 -0.61 -15.04
N ARG A 88 -7.86 -1.24 -14.63
CA ARG A 88 -6.52 -1.10 -15.27
C ARG A 88 -6.46 -1.34 -16.80
N ASN A 89 -7.39 -2.14 -17.35
CA ASN A 89 -7.51 -2.41 -18.79
C ASN A 89 -8.80 -1.82 -19.39
N GLY A 90 -9.28 -0.70 -18.86
CA GLY A 90 -10.60 -0.18 -19.19
C GLY A 90 -10.79 0.09 -20.68
N ARG A 91 -11.91 -0.39 -21.22
CA ARG A 91 -12.26 -0.32 -22.64
C ARG A 91 -13.73 0.02 -22.80
N ALA A 92 -14.07 0.89 -23.75
CA ALA A 92 -15.45 1.16 -24.12
C ALA A 92 -15.67 0.83 -25.61
N VAL A 93 -16.80 0.24 -25.92
CA VAL A 93 -17.28 0.01 -27.29
C VAL A 93 -18.60 0.73 -27.45
N TRP A 94 -18.77 1.50 -28.52
CA TRP A 94 -19.99 2.26 -28.83
C TRP A 94 -20.33 2.17 -30.32
N PHE A 95 -21.57 2.47 -30.69
CA PHE A 95 -22.03 2.57 -32.09
C PHE A 95 -22.33 4.02 -32.50
#